data_AF-A0A537GHV3-F1
#
_entry.id   AF-A0A537GHV3-F1
#
_cell.length_a   1.000
_cell.length_b   1.000
_cell.length_c   1.000
_cell.angle_alpha   90.00
_cell.angle_beta   90.00
_cell.angle_gamma   90.00
#
_symmetry.space_group_name_H-M   'P 1'
#
loop_
_entity.id
_entity.type
_entity.pdbx_description
1 polymer ?
#
loop_
_entity_poly.entity_id
_entity_poly.type
_entity_poly.pdbx_seq_one_letter_code
_entity_poly.pdbx_strand_id
1 'polypeptide(L)'
;MNRKKQWIGASILLATFLIAIPVLTPRAIAGPVTKTCLGCGITILSPGSNGALNNQSTVGPTFLVSFAVKNFTLVQPGTHNDVNITNSQGIQEGHIHVFVDGNYYEIWTSSNGIPLTLNSGSHTIKLQLVSDFHLPFSPDITGSTTVTVGNGADTIQSTAMNAQNYSLGALIVSVIALILVAYVAFKPKPKTA
;
A
#
# COMPACT_ATOMS: atom_id res chain seq x y z
N MET A 1 -4.59 -72.78 -13.09
CA MET A 1 -5.25 -71.55 -12.62
C MET A 1 -4.69 -70.37 -13.41
N ASN A 2 -5.54 -69.68 -14.18
CA ASN A 2 -5.13 -68.98 -15.41
C ASN A 2 -4.66 -67.54 -15.14
N ARG A 3 -3.35 -67.26 -15.28
CA ARG A 3 -2.69 -65.96 -14.99
C ARG A 3 -3.37 -64.76 -15.65
N LYS A 4 -4.07 -64.94 -16.77
CA LYS A 4 -4.80 -63.85 -17.47
C LYS A 4 -5.98 -63.28 -16.69
N LYS A 5 -6.61 -64.04 -15.77
CA LYS A 5 -7.74 -63.55 -14.97
C LYS A 5 -7.33 -62.65 -13.81
N GLN A 6 -6.08 -62.75 -13.33
CA GLN A 6 -5.57 -61.92 -12.22
C GLN A 6 -5.23 -60.49 -12.65
N TRP A 7 -4.82 -60.28 -13.92
CA TRP A 7 -4.45 -58.96 -14.42
C TRP A 7 -5.66 -58.05 -14.65
N ILE A 8 -6.81 -58.61 -15.02
CA ILE A 8 -8.05 -57.84 -15.27
C ILE A 8 -8.65 -57.36 -13.94
N GLY A 9 -8.58 -58.17 -12.88
CA GLY A 9 -9.09 -57.78 -11.55
C GLY A 9 -8.28 -56.65 -10.90
N ALA A 10 -6.95 -56.65 -11.08
CA ALA A 10 -6.08 -55.61 -10.55
C ALA A 10 -6.26 -54.25 -11.25
N SER A 11 -6.48 -54.25 -12.56
CA SER A 11 -6.72 -53.02 -13.33
C SER A 11 -8.06 -52.36 -13.03
N ILE A 12 -9.10 -53.15 -12.73
CA ILE A 12 -10.42 -52.62 -12.38
C ILE A 12 -10.41 -51.98 -10.98
N LEU A 13 -9.72 -52.60 -10.00
CA LEU A 13 -9.57 -52.03 -8.65
C LEU A 13 -8.75 -50.72 -8.64
N LEU A 14 -7.70 -50.62 -9.47
CA LEU A 14 -6.90 -49.39 -9.58
C LEU A 14 -7.66 -48.28 -10.33
N ALA A 15 -8.47 -48.62 -11.33
CA ALA A 15 -9.31 -47.66 -12.04
C ALA A 15 -10.45 -47.11 -11.15
N THR A 16 -11.02 -47.93 -10.25
CA THR A 16 -12.03 -47.45 -9.29
C THR A 16 -11.44 -46.56 -8.19
N PHE A 17 -10.18 -46.74 -7.82
CA PHE A 17 -9.52 -45.89 -6.82
C PHE A 17 -9.16 -44.49 -7.36
N LEU A 18 -8.98 -44.33 -8.68
CA LEU A 18 -8.70 -43.04 -9.31
C LEU A 18 -9.96 -42.20 -9.61
N ILE A 19 -11.15 -42.83 -9.65
CA ILE A 19 -12.41 -42.14 -9.96
C ILE A 19 -13.21 -41.80 -8.67
N ALA A 20 -12.87 -42.43 -7.54
CA ALA A 20 -13.53 -42.24 -6.26
C ALA A 20 -12.66 -41.48 -5.24
N ILE A 21 -11.84 -40.51 -5.67
CA ILE A 21 -11.49 -39.41 -4.78
C ILE A 21 -12.68 -38.45 -4.86
N PRO A 22 -13.64 -38.48 -3.92
CA PRO A 22 -14.54 -37.36 -3.80
C PRO A 22 -13.62 -36.16 -3.55
N VAL A 23 -13.63 -35.22 -4.49
CA VAL A 23 -13.00 -33.92 -4.32
C VAL A 23 -13.79 -33.22 -3.22
N LEU A 24 -13.53 -33.63 -1.99
CA LEU A 24 -13.97 -33.02 -0.73
C LEU A 24 -13.04 -31.86 -0.39
N THR A 25 -12.28 -31.32 -1.35
CA THR A 25 -11.88 -29.93 -1.20
C THR A 25 -13.18 -29.15 -1.35
N PRO A 26 -13.70 -28.51 -0.28
CA PRO A 26 -14.75 -27.55 -0.48
C PRO A 26 -14.19 -26.54 -1.47
N ARG A 27 -14.69 -26.59 -2.71
CA ARG A 27 -14.65 -25.42 -3.57
C ARG A 27 -15.56 -24.43 -2.88
N ALA A 28 -15.00 -23.68 -1.93
CA ALA A 28 -15.54 -22.40 -1.56
C ALA A 28 -15.49 -21.57 -2.84
N ILE A 29 -16.57 -21.64 -3.61
CA ILE A 29 -16.89 -20.60 -4.57
C ILE A 29 -17.27 -19.42 -3.68
N ALA A 30 -16.25 -18.70 -3.19
CA ALA A 30 -16.43 -17.33 -2.76
C ALA A 30 -16.79 -16.56 -4.03
N GLY A 31 -18.07 -16.60 -4.40
CA GLY A 31 -18.62 -15.55 -5.26
C GLY A 31 -18.32 -14.20 -4.60
N PRO A 32 -18.17 -13.12 -5.38
CA PRO A 32 -17.70 -11.84 -4.86
C PRO A 32 -18.72 -11.31 -3.86
N VAL A 33 -18.52 -11.58 -2.57
CA VAL A 33 -19.17 -10.83 -1.50
C VAL A 33 -18.35 -9.55 -1.37
N THR A 34 -18.41 -8.68 -2.38
CA THR A 34 -17.74 -7.39 -2.33
C THR A 34 -18.50 -6.54 -1.31
N LYS A 35 -18.01 -6.54 -0.07
CA LYS A 35 -18.58 -5.70 0.98
C LYS A 35 -18.32 -4.22 0.64
N THR A 36 -19.28 -3.39 1.01
CA THR A 36 -19.18 -1.93 0.90
C THR A 36 -18.48 -1.40 2.15
N CYS A 37 -17.43 -0.59 1.98
CA CYS A 37 -16.75 0.10 3.08
C CYS A 37 -17.12 1.59 3.02
N LEU A 38 -18.14 1.99 3.78
CA LEU A 38 -18.72 3.33 3.67
C LEU A 38 -17.76 4.39 4.22
N GLY A 39 -17.34 5.33 3.36
CA GLY A 39 -16.46 6.44 3.74
C GLY A 39 -15.01 6.03 4.02
N CYS A 40 -14.66 4.78 3.75
CA CYS A 40 -13.29 4.29 3.81
C CYS A 40 -12.45 4.87 2.68
N GLY A 41 -11.16 5.02 2.92
CA GLY A 41 -10.26 5.56 1.92
C GLY A 41 -8.82 5.24 2.22
N ILE A 42 -8.01 5.25 1.16
CA ILE A 42 -6.56 5.18 1.23
C ILE A 42 -5.97 6.24 0.31
N THR A 43 -4.97 6.96 0.80
CA THR A 43 -4.28 8.00 0.04
C THR A 43 -2.78 7.82 0.20
N ILE A 44 -2.05 7.84 -0.91
CA ILE A 44 -0.59 7.89 -0.87
C ILE A 44 -0.15 9.32 -0.57
N LEU A 45 0.66 9.48 0.48
CA LEU A 45 1.18 10.78 0.92
C LEU A 45 2.51 11.11 0.25
N SER A 46 3.34 10.10 0.05
CA SER A 46 4.64 10.19 -0.63
C SER A 46 5.15 8.79 -0.98
N PRO A 47 6.06 8.64 -1.95
CA PRO A 47 6.47 9.63 -2.95
C PRO A 47 5.57 9.56 -4.20
N GLY A 48 5.96 10.25 -5.25
CA GLY A 48 5.37 10.10 -6.58
C GLY A 48 4.34 11.14 -6.97
N SER A 49 3.97 11.15 -8.24
CA SER A 49 3.18 12.23 -8.88
C SER A 49 1.85 12.56 -8.19
N ASN A 50 1.28 11.62 -7.44
CA ASN A 50 0.02 11.76 -6.72
C ASN A 50 0.19 11.85 -5.20
N GLY A 51 1.43 12.00 -4.70
CA GLY A 51 1.73 12.11 -3.29
C GLY A 51 1.18 13.42 -2.71
N ALA A 52 0.25 13.30 -1.76
CA ALA A 52 -0.43 14.46 -1.16
C ALA A 52 0.50 15.41 -0.38
N LEU A 53 1.62 14.91 0.14
CA LEU A 53 2.60 15.68 0.94
C LEU A 53 3.93 15.89 0.21
N ASN A 54 4.36 14.92 -0.61
CA ASN A 54 5.55 15.03 -1.44
C ASN A 54 5.29 14.37 -2.79
N ASN A 55 5.26 15.20 -3.84
CA ASN A 55 5.01 14.78 -5.21
C ASN A 55 6.29 14.47 -6.01
N GLN A 56 7.45 14.47 -5.37
CA GLN A 56 8.71 14.10 -6.00
C GLN A 56 8.61 12.66 -6.49
N SER A 57 8.73 12.52 -7.81
CA SER A 57 8.60 11.23 -8.47
C SER A 57 9.92 10.46 -8.53
N THR A 58 11.06 11.14 -8.44
CA THR A 58 12.36 10.48 -8.43
C THR A 58 12.76 10.01 -7.03
N VAL A 59 13.10 8.74 -6.89
CA VAL A 59 13.48 8.08 -5.63
C VAL A 59 14.73 7.21 -5.80
N GLY A 60 15.35 6.85 -4.69
CA GLY A 60 16.43 5.86 -4.68
C GLY A 60 15.94 4.42 -4.83
N PRO A 61 16.86 3.45 -4.94
CA PRO A 61 16.51 2.03 -5.10
C PRO A 61 15.72 1.48 -3.91
N THR A 62 15.92 2.04 -2.71
CA THR A 62 15.13 1.74 -1.51
C THR A 62 14.46 3.01 -1.02
N PHE A 63 13.15 2.97 -0.80
CA PHE A 63 12.35 4.11 -0.36
C PHE A 63 11.12 3.66 0.43
N LEU A 64 10.50 4.59 1.16
CA LEU A 64 9.26 4.35 1.91
C LEU A 64 8.08 4.95 1.17
N VAL A 65 7.03 4.15 0.96
CA VAL A 65 5.71 4.63 0.54
C VAL A 65 4.90 4.96 1.80
N SER A 66 4.72 6.26 2.04
CA SER A 66 3.88 6.77 3.12
C SER A 66 2.44 6.88 2.64
N PHE A 67 1.49 6.48 3.46
CA PHE A 67 0.07 6.50 3.13
C PHE A 67 -0.77 6.86 4.36
N ALA A 68 -2.02 7.24 4.12
CA ALA A 68 -3.04 7.41 5.14
C ALA A 68 -4.24 6.53 4.80
N VAL A 69 -4.80 5.89 5.82
CA VAL A 69 -6.06 5.16 5.76
C VAL A 69 -7.12 5.90 6.57
N LYS A 70 -8.36 5.89 6.07
CA LYS A 70 -9.52 6.54 6.69
C LYS A 70 -10.60 5.50 6.94
N ASN A 71 -11.22 5.54 8.11
CA ASN A 71 -12.34 4.66 8.52
C ASN A 71 -12.05 3.16 8.30
N PHE A 72 -10.79 2.76 8.48
CA PHE A 72 -10.32 1.41 8.22
C PHE A 72 -9.27 1.02 9.26
N THR A 73 -9.36 -0.19 9.81
CA THR A 73 -8.37 -0.74 10.73
C THR A 73 -7.51 -1.76 10.01
N LEU A 74 -6.19 -1.56 10.01
CA LEU A 74 -5.24 -2.52 9.45
C LEU A 74 -4.99 -3.66 10.45
N VAL A 75 -5.19 -4.89 10.00
CA VAL A 75 -5.04 -6.12 10.80
C VAL A 75 -4.34 -7.20 9.96
N GLN A 76 -3.80 -8.22 10.63
CA GLN A 76 -3.16 -9.35 9.96
C GLN A 76 -4.21 -10.38 9.56
N PRO A 77 -4.27 -10.79 8.28
CA PRO A 77 -5.22 -11.83 7.86
C PRO A 77 -4.83 -13.20 8.43
N GLY A 78 -5.82 -14.06 8.64
CA GLY A 78 -5.62 -15.48 8.96
C GLY A 78 -5.45 -15.81 10.45
N THR A 79 -5.71 -14.86 11.35
CA THR A 79 -5.85 -15.16 12.79
C THR A 79 -7.12 -16.00 12.98
N HIS A 80 -7.06 -17.12 13.72
CA HIS A 80 -8.10 -18.18 13.74
C HIS A 80 -9.53 -17.73 14.09
N ASN A 81 -9.70 -16.52 14.63
CA ASN A 81 -10.99 -15.93 14.99
C ASN A 81 -11.37 -14.68 14.15
N ASP A 82 -10.52 -14.26 13.21
CA ASP A 82 -10.77 -13.17 12.25
C ASP A 82 -11.44 -13.73 10.99
N VAL A 83 -12.72 -14.05 11.14
CA VAL A 83 -13.65 -14.19 10.00
C VAL A 83 -14.49 -12.94 9.82
N ASN A 84 -14.25 -11.94 10.67
CA ASN A 84 -14.98 -10.71 10.63
C ASN A 84 -14.26 -9.74 9.69
N ILE A 85 -15.04 -8.82 9.17
CA ILE A 85 -14.55 -7.75 8.29
C ILE A 85 -14.80 -6.41 8.96
N THR A 86 -15.25 -6.45 10.21
CA THR A 86 -15.70 -5.30 10.97
C THR A 86 -15.36 -5.59 12.41
N ASN A 87 -14.54 -4.73 13.01
CA ASN A 87 -14.09 -4.90 14.38
C ASN A 87 -15.24 -4.72 15.39
N SER A 88 -14.94 -4.91 16.67
CA SER A 88 -15.91 -4.76 17.78
C SER A 88 -16.56 -3.37 17.88
N GLN A 89 -16.02 -2.36 17.20
CA GLN A 89 -16.51 -0.99 17.17
C GLN A 89 -17.31 -0.66 15.90
N GLY A 90 -17.58 -1.65 15.04
CA GLY A 90 -18.29 -1.42 13.77
C GLY A 90 -17.43 -0.80 12.66
N ILE A 91 -16.11 -0.69 12.85
CA ILE A 91 -15.18 -0.15 11.84
C ILE A 91 -14.69 -1.30 10.96
N GLN A 92 -14.64 -1.07 9.65
CA GLN A 92 -14.15 -2.09 8.71
C GLN A 92 -12.67 -2.41 8.99
N GLU A 93 -12.33 -3.69 8.97
CA GLU A 93 -10.98 -4.18 9.14
C GLU A 93 -10.50 -4.99 7.92
N GLY A 94 -9.19 -5.08 7.80
CA GLY A 94 -8.51 -5.88 6.79
C GLY A 94 -7.07 -5.39 6.59
N HIS A 95 -6.56 -5.46 5.37
CA HIS A 95 -5.17 -5.16 5.06
C HIS A 95 -4.99 -4.50 3.70
N ILE A 96 -3.75 -4.13 3.40
CA ILE A 96 -3.38 -3.56 2.10
C ILE A 96 -2.76 -4.66 1.24
N HIS A 97 -3.24 -4.79 0.01
CA HIS A 97 -2.46 -5.41 -1.07
C HIS A 97 -1.64 -4.34 -1.77
N VAL A 98 -0.33 -4.56 -1.80
CA VAL A 98 0.62 -3.71 -2.51
C VAL A 98 0.85 -4.30 -3.88
N PHE A 99 0.70 -3.49 -4.92
CA PHE A 99 1.02 -3.85 -6.30
C PHE A 99 2.09 -2.91 -6.86
N VAL A 100 3.02 -3.49 -7.61
CA VAL A 100 4.04 -2.76 -8.38
C VAL A 100 3.89 -3.18 -9.84
N ASP A 101 3.66 -2.21 -10.72
CA ASP A 101 3.45 -2.41 -12.16
C ASP A 101 2.32 -3.39 -12.47
N GLY A 102 1.27 -3.37 -11.65
CA GLY A 102 0.12 -4.28 -11.75
C GLY A 102 0.35 -5.67 -11.15
N ASN A 103 1.59 -6.02 -10.79
CA ASN A 103 1.91 -7.29 -10.15
C ASN A 103 1.75 -7.19 -8.64
N TYR A 104 1.17 -8.22 -8.03
CA TYR A 104 1.09 -8.31 -6.58
C TYR A 104 2.50 -8.39 -5.98
N TYR A 105 2.78 -7.54 -4.99
CA TYR A 105 4.07 -7.43 -4.35
C TYR A 105 4.04 -8.01 -2.94
N GLU A 106 3.18 -7.48 -2.05
CA GLU A 106 3.06 -7.97 -0.68
C GLU A 106 1.73 -7.61 0.00
N ILE A 107 1.50 -8.19 1.19
CA ILE A 107 0.50 -7.74 2.15
C ILE A 107 1.16 -6.74 3.11
N TRP A 108 0.45 -5.66 3.43
CA TRP A 108 0.86 -4.70 4.44
C TRP A 108 -0.25 -4.43 5.47
N THR A 109 0.11 -4.47 6.75
CA THR A 109 -0.85 -4.46 7.88
C THR A 109 -0.48 -3.45 8.96
N SER A 110 0.60 -2.70 8.76
CA SER A 110 1.09 -1.68 9.68
C SER A 110 0.68 -0.29 9.20
N SER A 111 0.48 0.67 10.11
CA SER A 111 0.30 2.09 9.74
C SER A 111 1.60 2.80 9.36
N ASN A 112 2.76 2.15 9.56
CA ASN A 112 4.05 2.67 9.11
C ASN A 112 4.15 2.65 7.58
N GLY A 113 5.06 3.45 7.04
CA GLY A 113 5.36 3.45 5.60
C GLY A 113 5.86 2.10 5.10
N ILE A 114 5.53 1.77 3.84
CA ILE A 114 5.84 0.50 3.19
C ILE A 114 7.24 0.59 2.57
N PRO A 115 8.23 -0.19 3.02
CA PRO A 115 9.55 -0.21 2.43
C PRO A 115 9.54 -0.97 1.11
N LEU A 116 9.84 -0.26 0.02
CA LEU A 116 10.01 -0.88 -1.30
C LEU A 116 11.48 -0.83 -1.71
N THR A 117 11.93 -1.91 -2.35
CA THR A 117 13.22 -1.96 -3.05
C THR A 117 12.98 -2.39 -4.48
N LEU A 118 13.22 -1.47 -5.42
CA LEU A 118 12.91 -1.65 -6.83
C LEU A 118 14.16 -1.42 -7.68
N ASN A 119 14.19 -2.05 -8.86
CA ASN A 119 15.22 -1.77 -9.85
C ASN A 119 15.04 -0.36 -10.42
N SER A 120 16.04 0.14 -11.13
CA SER A 120 15.90 1.43 -11.81
C SER A 120 14.88 1.38 -12.94
N GLY A 121 14.18 2.49 -13.12
CA GLY A 121 13.09 2.60 -14.08
C GLY A 121 11.85 3.29 -13.52
N SER A 122 10.83 3.44 -14.36
CA SER A 122 9.53 3.97 -13.93
C SER A 122 8.66 2.84 -13.40
N HIS A 123 8.03 3.07 -12.26
CA HIS A 123 7.16 2.12 -11.58
C HIS A 123 5.85 2.77 -11.17
N THR A 124 4.75 2.03 -11.36
CA THR A 124 3.44 2.39 -10.81
C THR A 124 3.18 1.57 -9.56
N ILE A 125 2.99 2.26 -8.44
CA ILE A 125 2.63 1.65 -7.16
C ILE A 125 1.13 1.82 -6.97
N LYS A 126 0.44 0.74 -6.63
CA LYS A 126 -0.98 0.76 -6.27
C LYS A 126 -1.14 0.09 -4.91
N LEU A 127 -1.79 0.79 -3.99
CA LEU A 127 -2.25 0.25 -2.71
C LEU A 127 -3.75 -0.01 -2.83
N GLN A 128 -4.20 -1.19 -2.41
CA GLN A 128 -5.61 -1.58 -2.43
C GLN A 128 -6.01 -2.06 -1.05
N LEU A 129 -7.09 -1.50 -0.49
CA LEU A 129 -7.68 -2.05 0.73
C LEU A 129 -8.47 -3.30 0.39
N VAL A 130 -8.24 -4.35 1.18
CA VAL A 130 -8.96 -5.62 1.07
C VAL A 130 -9.42 -6.08 2.44
N SER A 131 -10.46 -6.90 2.45
CA SER A 131 -10.88 -7.62 3.65
C SER A 131 -9.87 -8.72 4.04
N ASP A 132 -10.02 -9.28 5.24
CA ASP A 132 -9.21 -10.42 5.71
C ASP A 132 -9.29 -11.66 4.82
N PHE A 133 -10.37 -11.79 4.03
CA PHE A 133 -10.51 -12.83 3.01
C PHE A 133 -9.77 -12.51 1.71
N HIS A 134 -8.93 -11.47 1.69
CA HIS A 134 -8.24 -10.96 0.50
C HIS A 134 -9.18 -10.52 -0.61
N LEU A 135 -10.46 -10.26 -0.27
CA LEU A 135 -11.45 -9.78 -1.22
C LEU A 135 -11.45 -8.25 -1.25
N PRO A 136 -11.45 -7.63 -2.46
CA PRO A 136 -11.58 -6.20 -2.60
C PRO A 136 -12.98 -5.72 -2.18
N PHE A 137 -13.05 -4.48 -1.71
CA PHE A 137 -14.32 -3.81 -1.43
C PHE A 137 -15.03 -3.36 -2.72
N SER A 138 -16.33 -3.06 -2.63
CA SER A 138 -17.08 -2.42 -3.72
C SER A 138 -17.68 -1.08 -3.26
N PRO A 139 -17.34 0.05 -3.89
CA PRO A 139 -16.35 0.19 -4.95
C PRO A 139 -14.94 -0.16 -4.46
N ASP A 140 -14.03 -0.42 -5.40
CA ASP A 140 -12.62 -0.69 -5.08
C ASP A 140 -12.01 0.55 -4.41
N ILE A 141 -11.21 0.32 -3.36
CA ILE A 141 -10.61 1.39 -2.56
C ILE A 141 -9.10 1.33 -2.76
N THR A 142 -8.62 2.17 -3.67
CA THR A 142 -7.23 2.18 -4.09
C THR A 142 -6.60 3.56 -4.06
N GLY A 143 -5.31 3.62 -3.78
CA GLY A 143 -4.45 4.77 -4.03
C GLY A 143 -3.33 4.37 -4.98
N SER A 144 -2.98 5.22 -5.94
CA SER A 144 -1.89 4.93 -6.87
C SER A 144 -1.00 6.13 -7.10
N THR A 145 0.29 5.87 -7.25
CA THR A 145 1.32 6.87 -7.53
C THR A 145 2.33 6.30 -8.52
N THR A 146 3.01 7.18 -9.25
CA THR A 146 4.11 6.79 -10.14
C THR A 146 5.42 7.35 -9.61
N VAL A 147 6.45 6.53 -9.63
CA VAL A 147 7.82 6.90 -9.25
C VAL A 147 8.79 6.54 -10.37
N THR A 148 9.93 7.21 -10.39
CA THR A 148 11.09 6.88 -11.21
C THR A 148 12.23 6.56 -10.26
N VAL A 149 12.65 5.31 -10.23
CA VAL A 149 13.78 4.86 -9.45
C VAL A 149 15.04 5.22 -10.23
N GLY A 150 15.79 6.16 -9.68
CA GLY A 150 17.07 6.58 -10.25
C GLY A 150 18.14 5.51 -10.09
N ASN A 151 19.10 5.49 -11.01
CA ASN A 151 20.40 4.86 -10.71
C ASN A 151 21.09 5.67 -9.59
N GLY A 152 22.04 5.10 -8.85
CA GLY A 152 22.68 5.76 -7.68
C GLY A 152 23.09 7.23 -7.88
N ALA A 153 23.45 7.64 -9.11
CA ALA A 153 23.72 9.02 -9.50
C ALA A 153 22.51 9.97 -9.53
N ASP A 154 21.32 9.51 -9.93
CA ASP A 154 20.06 10.30 -9.94
C ASP A 154 19.56 10.59 -8.52
N THR A 155 19.83 9.68 -7.58
CA THR A 155 19.52 9.89 -6.15
C THR A 155 20.25 11.10 -5.59
N ILE A 156 21.51 11.31 -5.98
CA ILE A 156 22.32 12.47 -5.56
C ILE A 156 21.69 13.77 -6.07
N GLN A 157 21.19 13.77 -7.31
CA GLN A 157 20.45 14.88 -7.90
C GLN A 157 19.17 15.19 -7.09
N SER A 158 18.40 14.16 -6.71
CA SER A 158 17.16 14.34 -5.92
C SER A 158 17.41 14.84 -4.49
N THR A 159 18.48 14.37 -3.83
CA THR A 159 18.88 14.87 -2.51
C THR A 159 19.42 16.30 -2.59
N ALA A 160 20.14 16.65 -3.66
CA ALA A 160 20.62 18.01 -3.91
C ALA A 160 19.46 18.99 -4.19
N MET A 161 18.44 18.55 -4.93
CA MET A 161 17.22 19.33 -5.17
C MET A 161 16.44 19.60 -3.88
N ASN A 162 16.29 18.60 -3.01
CA ASN A 162 15.65 18.80 -1.71
C ASN A 162 16.47 19.76 -0.82
N ALA A 163 17.79 19.63 -0.79
CA ALA A 163 18.67 20.55 -0.05
C ALA A 163 18.55 22.01 -0.54
N GLN A 164 18.42 22.23 -1.86
CA GLN A 164 18.16 23.55 -2.43
C GLN A 164 16.81 24.11 -1.95
N ASN A 165 15.74 23.31 -1.94
CA ASN A 165 14.42 23.74 -1.49
C ASN A 165 14.38 24.08 0.01
N TYR A 166 15.02 23.29 0.87
CA TYR A 166 15.16 23.61 2.30
C TYR A 166 15.99 24.89 2.51
N SER A 167 17.03 25.11 1.70
CA SER A 167 17.82 26.34 1.75
C SER A 167 17.01 27.58 1.35
N LEU A 168 16.12 27.49 0.36
CA LEU A 168 15.22 28.58 0.00
C LEU A 168 14.18 28.84 1.10
N GLY A 169 13.56 27.79 1.66
CA GLY A 169 12.62 27.92 2.76
C GLY A 169 13.23 28.57 4.00
N ALA A 170 14.44 28.16 4.37
CA ALA A 170 15.20 28.75 5.47
C ALA A 170 15.55 30.23 5.19
N LEU A 171 15.92 30.56 3.96
CA LEU A 171 16.20 31.94 3.55
C LEU A 171 14.96 32.83 3.63
N ILE A 172 13.80 32.35 3.17
CA ILE A 172 12.53 33.08 3.26
C ILE A 172 12.16 33.36 4.72
N VAL A 173 12.24 32.35 5.59
CA VAL A 173 11.96 32.50 7.03
C VAL A 173 12.94 33.47 7.69
N SER A 174 14.23 33.38 7.36
CA SER A 174 15.28 34.29 7.83
C SER A 174 15.00 35.75 7.44
N VAL A 175 14.63 36.00 6.19
CA VAL A 175 14.33 37.35 5.70
C VAL A 175 13.08 37.92 6.36
N ILE A 176 12.01 37.13 6.49
CA ILE A 176 10.78 37.56 7.19
C ILE A 176 11.09 37.92 8.64
N ALA A 177 11.87 37.08 9.34
CA ALA A 177 12.27 37.35 10.71
C ALA A 177 13.07 38.67 10.84
N LEU A 178 14.02 38.92 9.93
CA LEU A 178 14.78 40.18 9.91
C LEU A 178 13.88 41.40 9.67
N ILE A 179 12.94 41.31 8.73
CA ILE A 179 11.98 42.39 8.45
C ILE A 179 11.11 42.67 9.68
N LEU A 180 10.63 41.63 10.37
CA LEU A 180 9.82 41.78 11.58
C LEU A 180 10.62 42.41 12.72
N VAL A 181 11.87 41.99 12.94
CA VAL A 181 12.76 42.57 13.94
C VAL A 181 13.02 44.05 13.63
N ALA A 182 13.31 44.39 12.37
CA ALA A 182 13.49 45.77 11.94
C ALA A 182 12.21 46.60 12.13
N TYR A 183 11.05 46.07 11.76
CA TYR A 183 9.76 46.75 11.96
C TYR A 183 9.48 47.06 13.43
N VAL A 184 9.79 46.12 14.34
CA VAL A 184 9.63 46.33 15.79
C VAL A 184 10.66 47.34 16.30
N ALA A 185 11.92 47.24 15.89
CA ALA A 185 13.00 48.11 16.34
C ALA A 185 12.83 49.56 15.87
N PHE A 186 12.32 49.76 14.65
CA PHE A 186 12.13 51.09 14.04
C PHE A 186 10.69 51.59 14.12
N LYS A 187 9.83 50.96 14.93
CA LYS A 187 8.45 51.41 15.11
C LYS A 187 8.47 52.84 15.67
N PRO A 188 7.94 53.85 14.95
CA PRO A 188 7.99 55.23 15.40
C PRO A 188 7.22 55.36 16.72
N LYS A 189 7.85 55.95 17.74
CA LYS A 189 7.20 56.21 19.02
C LYS A 189 6.01 57.16 18.79
N PRO A 190 4.84 56.91 19.42
CA PRO A 190 3.72 57.83 19.33
C PRO A 190 4.15 59.19 19.87
N LYS A 191 3.84 60.26 19.13
CA LYS A 191 4.06 61.63 19.59
C LYS A 191 3.15 61.84 20.80
N THR A 192 3.74 61.92 21.99
CA THR A 192 3.05 62.43 23.18
C THR A 192 2.64 63.88 22.92
N ALA A 193 1.34 64.14 22.97
CA ALA A 193 0.73 65.46 22.93
C ALA A 193 1.05 66.26 24.20
#